data_AF-A0A0M0F245-F1
#
_entry.id   AF-A0A0M0F245-F1
#
_cell.length_a   1.000
_cell.length_b   1.000
_cell.length_c   1.000
_cell.angle_alpha   90.00
_cell.angle_beta   90.00
_cell.angle_gamma   90.00
#
_symmetry.space_group_name_H-M   'P 1'
#
loop_
_entity.id
_entity.type
_entity.pdbx_description
1 polymer ?
#
loop_
_entity_poly.entity_id
_entity_poly.type
_entity_poly.pdbx_seq_one_letter_code
_entity_poly.pdbx_strand_id
1 'polypeptide(L)'
;MTHDDLTTLRGLDRAPASGLSAAEAARAAQGLDRILAGEEPDGAGARAVGHLAAQARRRAVRRVGVPVGVAAVAAAAFALPFVGPAPHALASWTPEPVPLSAQDLAVLDEACRARIGPERSVTADDVVLAERRGSWVAVMYLYDDDARAQTLESSCVGYLPPGADEAEDVSGGTASAGDLVPSSRGVTEGSMSQWGGRPYPWSRERPVLSMTNGQAGADVAAVTLRLADGTAVETTIEDGVFVAWWPGEIFDPTTVGGPSGRGGPEPAITYEVTYTDGSTRTVAPELPE
;
A
#
# COMPACT_ATOMS: atom_id res chain seq x y z
N MET A 1 5.62 30.55 40.62
CA MET A 1 4.68 29.45 40.34
C MET A 1 4.51 28.68 41.63
N THR A 2 3.38 28.86 42.31
CA THR A 2 3.11 28.20 43.60
C THR A 2 2.46 26.84 43.35
N HIS A 3 2.44 25.98 44.38
CA HIS A 3 1.81 24.65 44.28
C HIS A 3 0.32 24.72 43.90
N ASP A 4 -0.36 25.81 44.32
CA ASP A 4 -1.77 26.07 44.00
C ASP A 4 -2.02 26.28 42.49
N ASP A 5 -1.10 26.94 41.77
CA ASP A 5 -1.25 27.23 40.33
C ASP A 5 -1.31 25.93 39.49
N LEU A 6 -0.56 24.89 39.88
CA LEU A 6 -0.52 23.61 39.16
C LEU A 6 -1.80 22.79 39.34
N THR A 7 -2.43 22.88 40.50
CA THR A 7 -3.72 22.21 40.78
C THR A 7 -4.87 22.82 39.99
N THR A 8 -4.89 24.14 39.81
CA THR A 8 -5.92 24.81 39.00
C THR A 8 -5.81 24.45 37.51
N LEU A 9 -4.59 24.30 36.99
CA LEU A 9 -4.36 23.88 35.60
C LEU A 9 -4.79 22.43 35.33
N ARG A 10 -4.56 21.51 36.28
CA ARG A 10 -5.04 20.11 36.16
C ARG A 10 -6.56 19.97 36.12
N GLY A 11 -7.30 20.93 36.68
CA GLY A 11 -8.77 20.95 36.61
C GLY A 11 -9.34 21.43 35.27
N LEU A 12 -8.50 22.02 34.41
CA LEU A 12 -8.90 22.51 33.08
C LEU A 12 -8.67 21.49 31.97
N ASP A 13 -7.89 20.44 32.25
CA ASP A 13 -7.73 19.33 31.33
C ASP A 13 -8.96 18.42 31.37
N ARG A 14 -9.75 18.47 30.30
CA ARG A 14 -10.99 17.68 30.15
C ARG A 14 -10.72 16.28 29.61
N ALA A 15 -9.46 15.92 29.33
CA ALA A 15 -9.13 14.58 28.89
C ALA A 15 -9.39 13.58 30.03
N PRO A 16 -10.20 12.53 29.82
CA PRO A 16 -10.27 11.44 30.78
C PRO A 16 -8.86 10.85 30.94
N ALA A 17 -8.47 10.53 32.17
CA ALA A 17 -7.27 9.75 32.43
C ALA A 17 -7.50 8.29 32.01
N SER A 18 -7.67 8.04 30.71
CA SER A 18 -7.52 6.71 30.16
C SER A 18 -6.03 6.38 30.22
N GLY A 19 -5.69 5.32 30.96
CA GLY A 19 -4.34 4.77 30.89
C GLY A 19 -4.08 4.39 29.43
N LEU A 20 -3.02 4.94 28.86
CA LEU A 20 -2.58 4.55 27.52
C LEU A 20 -2.37 3.04 27.50
N SER A 21 -2.89 2.38 26.47
CA SER A 21 -2.45 1.03 26.13
C SER A 21 -0.93 1.01 25.86
N ALA A 22 -0.32 -0.18 25.88
CA ALA A 22 1.11 -0.30 25.58
C ALA A 22 1.47 0.28 24.20
N ALA A 23 0.58 0.12 23.22
CA ALA A 23 0.74 0.65 21.87
C ALA A 23 0.66 2.20 21.84
N GLU A 24 -0.31 2.79 22.54
CA GLU A 24 -0.44 4.25 22.64
C GLU A 24 0.72 4.89 23.42
N ALA A 25 1.20 4.22 24.47
CA ALA A 25 2.36 4.68 25.24
C ALA A 25 3.64 4.65 24.40
N ALA A 26 3.84 3.62 23.57
CA ALA A 26 4.97 3.53 22.66
C ALA A 26 4.91 4.61 21.56
N ARG A 27 3.73 4.83 20.96
CA ARG A 27 3.50 5.87 19.95
C ARG A 27 3.74 7.27 20.52
N ALA A 28 3.26 7.54 21.74
CA ALA A 28 3.50 8.80 22.44
C ALA A 28 4.99 9.03 22.74
N ALA A 29 5.73 7.98 23.09
CA ALA A 29 7.17 8.06 23.33
C ALA A 29 7.94 8.39 22.04
N GLN A 30 7.62 7.73 20.92
CA GLN A 30 8.23 8.03 19.62
C GLN A 30 7.95 9.46 19.14
N GLY A 31 6.71 9.94 19.30
CA GLY A 31 6.36 11.32 18.97
C GLY A 31 7.11 12.35 19.83
N LEU A 32 7.30 12.05 21.12
CA LEU A 32 8.08 12.91 22.01
C LEU A 32 9.57 12.94 21.63
N ASP A 33 10.16 11.80 21.30
CA ASP A 33 11.57 11.74 20.86
C ASP A 33 11.79 12.57 19.58
N ARG A 34 10.84 12.55 18.64
CA ARG A 34 10.85 13.38 17.42
C ARG A 34 10.85 14.89 17.74
N ILE A 35 9.99 15.31 18.68
CA ILE A 35 9.90 16.71 19.12
C ILE A 35 11.19 17.13 19.85
N LEU A 36 11.75 16.25 20.69
CA LEU A 36 12.97 16.52 21.44
C LEU A 36 14.22 16.54 20.55
N ALA A 37 14.22 15.78 19.46
CA ALA A 37 15.27 15.82 18.44
C ALA A 37 15.26 17.13 17.62
N GLY A 38 14.22 17.95 17.75
CA GLY A 38 14.11 19.23 17.03
C GLY A 38 13.83 19.06 15.54
N GLU A 39 13.28 17.90 15.13
CA GLU A 39 12.79 17.69 13.77
C GLU A 39 11.53 18.55 13.57
N GLU A 40 11.69 19.71 12.92
CA GLU A 40 10.57 20.46 12.39
C GLU A 40 9.93 19.64 11.25
N PRO A 41 8.58 19.63 11.10
CA PRO A 41 7.95 19.02 9.94
C PRO A 41 8.49 19.73 8.69
N ASP A 42 9.21 18.99 7.84
CA ASP A 42 9.88 19.53 6.66
C ASP A 42 8.86 20.20 5.73
N GLY A 43 8.78 21.53 5.83
CA GLY A 43 8.17 22.42 4.83
C GLY A 43 9.00 22.55 3.56
N ALA A 44 9.68 21.48 3.13
CA ALA A 44 10.55 21.44 1.95
C ALA A 44 9.73 21.28 0.65
N GLY A 45 8.69 22.10 0.51
CA GLY A 45 7.86 22.25 -0.68
C GLY A 45 7.97 23.64 -1.27
N ALA A 46 9.17 24.18 -1.50
CA ALA A 46 9.33 25.39 -2.32
C ALA A 46 10.78 25.62 -2.80
N ARG A 47 10.93 25.68 -4.12
CA ARG A 47 12.05 26.22 -4.93
C ARG A 47 13.17 25.24 -5.33
N ALA A 48 12.95 24.61 -6.49
CA ALA A 48 13.97 24.56 -7.55
C ALA A 48 13.28 24.46 -8.93
N VAL A 49 12.83 25.60 -9.46
CA VAL A 49 12.50 25.75 -10.89
C VAL A 49 13.71 26.37 -11.58
N GLY A 50 14.28 25.70 -12.58
CA GLY A 50 15.30 26.31 -13.42
C GLY A 50 16.02 25.37 -14.38
N HIS A 51 15.52 25.34 -15.62
CA HIS A 51 16.26 25.08 -16.87
C HIS A 51 16.84 23.68 -17.11
N LEU A 52 16.22 22.94 -18.04
CA LEU A 52 16.82 22.68 -19.35
C LEU A 52 15.72 22.51 -20.41
N ALA A 53 15.72 23.44 -21.37
CA ALA A 53 14.95 23.36 -22.59
C ALA A 53 15.73 22.59 -23.66
N ALA A 54 14.98 22.04 -24.62
CA ALA A 54 15.35 21.67 -25.98
C ALA A 54 16.10 20.35 -26.20
N GLN A 55 15.37 19.36 -26.74
CA GLN A 55 15.69 18.86 -28.10
C GLN A 55 14.52 18.08 -28.73
N ALA A 56 13.79 18.77 -29.60
CA ALA A 56 12.99 18.15 -30.65
C ALA A 56 13.91 17.63 -31.76
N ARG A 57 13.88 16.33 -32.07
CA ARG A 57 14.33 15.80 -33.38
C ARG A 57 13.42 14.67 -33.89
N ARG A 58 12.56 15.11 -34.82
CA ARG A 58 11.96 14.41 -35.98
C ARG A 58 12.52 13.03 -36.30
N ARG A 59 11.62 12.06 -36.53
CA ARG A 59 11.71 11.10 -37.65
C ARG A 59 10.31 10.63 -38.05
N ALA A 60 9.86 11.17 -39.18
CA ALA A 60 8.72 10.65 -39.94
C ALA A 60 9.20 9.45 -40.78
N VAL A 61 8.50 8.32 -40.70
CA VAL A 61 8.49 7.34 -41.79
C VAL A 61 7.06 6.86 -42.00
N ARG A 62 6.54 7.21 -43.16
CA ARG A 62 5.25 6.81 -43.73
C ARG A 62 5.52 5.60 -44.63
N ARG A 63 4.81 4.48 -44.44
CA ARG A 63 4.57 3.50 -45.51
C ARG A 63 3.15 2.94 -45.41
N VAL A 64 2.53 2.89 -46.58
CA VAL A 64 1.16 2.51 -46.90
C VAL A 64 1.13 1.02 -47.29
N GLY A 65 0.03 0.34 -46.95
CA GLY A 65 -0.41 -0.92 -47.57
C GLY A 65 -1.82 -1.28 -47.08
N VAL A 66 -2.77 -1.40 -48.02
CA VAL A 66 -4.20 -1.79 -47.80
C VAL A 66 -4.45 -3.14 -48.56
N PRO A 67 -5.64 -3.76 -48.50
CA PRO A 67 -6.02 -4.90 -47.66
C PRO A 67 -6.23 -6.21 -48.47
N VAL A 68 -6.39 -7.36 -47.79
CA VAL A 68 -7.09 -8.52 -48.34
C VAL A 68 -8.01 -9.10 -47.27
N GLY A 69 -9.30 -9.12 -47.56
CA GLY A 69 -10.33 -9.73 -46.73
C GLY A 69 -10.52 -11.21 -47.04
N VAL A 70 -10.88 -11.97 -46.02
CA VAL A 70 -11.57 -13.25 -46.14
C VAL A 70 -12.73 -13.22 -45.15
N ALA A 71 -13.95 -13.33 -45.67
CA ALA A 71 -15.18 -13.49 -44.90
C ALA A 71 -15.36 -14.97 -44.54
N ALA A 72 -15.76 -15.26 -43.30
CA ALA A 72 -16.43 -16.52 -42.95
C ALA A 72 -17.32 -16.37 -41.70
N VAL A 73 -18.62 -16.44 -41.97
CA VAL A 73 -19.72 -17.05 -41.19
C VAL A 73 -19.91 -16.61 -39.73
N ALA A 74 -20.96 -15.81 -39.54
CA ALA A 74 -21.60 -15.55 -38.27
C ALA A 74 -22.26 -16.83 -37.72
N ALA A 75 -21.78 -17.31 -36.58
CA ALA A 75 -22.60 -18.02 -35.61
C ALA A 75 -23.07 -16.98 -34.59
N ALA A 76 -24.35 -16.60 -34.66
CA ALA A 76 -24.99 -15.73 -33.68
C ALA A 76 -25.21 -16.52 -32.38
N ALA A 77 -24.17 -16.62 -31.56
CA ALA A 77 -24.35 -16.79 -30.12
C ALA A 77 -24.59 -15.40 -29.55
N PHE A 78 -25.74 -15.18 -28.93
CA PHE A 78 -25.97 -14.01 -28.07
C PHE A 78 -25.10 -14.14 -26.81
N ALA A 79 -23.78 -13.97 -26.97
CA ALA A 79 -22.92 -13.51 -25.90
C ALA A 79 -23.01 -11.99 -25.96
N LEU A 80 -23.74 -11.36 -25.04
CA LEU A 80 -23.60 -9.94 -24.80
C LEU A 80 -22.13 -9.72 -24.41
N PRO A 81 -21.28 -9.08 -25.24
CA PRO A 81 -19.97 -8.70 -24.76
C PRO A 81 -20.24 -7.66 -23.67
N PHE A 82 -19.85 -7.95 -22.44
CA PHE A 82 -19.67 -6.89 -21.45
C PHE A 82 -18.52 -6.02 -21.97
N VAL A 83 -18.87 -4.97 -22.73
CA VAL A 83 -17.93 -3.99 -23.28
C VAL A 83 -17.58 -3.02 -22.15
N GLY A 84 -16.81 -3.50 -21.19
CA GLY A 84 -16.01 -2.64 -20.32
C GLY A 84 -14.66 -2.35 -20.99
N PRO A 85 -14.02 -1.19 -20.76
CA PRO A 85 -12.68 -0.88 -21.29
C PRO A 85 -11.70 -1.97 -20.86
N ALA A 86 -10.81 -2.51 -21.70
CA ALA A 86 -9.91 -3.62 -21.34
C ALA A 86 -9.13 -3.34 -20.03
N PRO A 87 -8.76 -4.36 -19.23
CA PRO A 87 -7.95 -4.14 -18.02
C PRO A 87 -6.64 -3.45 -18.39
N HIS A 88 -6.24 -2.50 -17.56
CA HIS A 88 -4.96 -1.82 -17.76
C HIS A 88 -3.81 -2.80 -17.56
N ALA A 89 -2.82 -2.75 -18.44
CA ALA A 89 -1.64 -3.56 -18.30
C ALA A 89 -0.77 -3.04 -17.14
N LEU A 90 -0.16 -3.96 -16.39
CA LEU A 90 0.82 -3.63 -15.34
C LEU A 90 2.18 -3.20 -15.89
N ALA A 91 2.27 -2.87 -17.19
CA ALA A 91 3.52 -2.57 -17.88
C ALA A 91 4.21 -1.28 -17.39
N SER A 92 3.47 -0.35 -16.78
CA SER A 92 4.06 0.85 -16.17
C SER A 92 4.48 0.65 -14.72
N TRP A 93 4.17 -0.49 -14.08
CA TRP A 93 4.57 -0.75 -12.70
C TRP A 93 6.09 -0.74 -12.55
N THR A 94 6.57 -0.21 -11.44
CA THR A 94 7.99 -0.14 -11.08
C THR A 94 8.21 -0.71 -9.68
N PRO A 95 9.35 -1.38 -9.40
CA PRO A 95 9.65 -1.88 -8.06
C PRO A 95 10.00 -0.78 -7.05
N GLU A 96 10.35 0.42 -7.53
CA GLU A 96 10.61 1.60 -6.71
C GLU A 96 9.30 2.36 -6.41
N PRO A 97 8.97 2.62 -5.14
CA PRO A 97 7.84 3.46 -4.77
C PRO A 97 8.17 4.96 -4.88
N VAL A 98 7.15 5.76 -5.16
CA VAL A 98 7.19 7.23 -5.11
C VAL A 98 6.02 7.72 -4.25
N PRO A 99 6.20 8.70 -3.35
CA PRO A 99 5.09 9.26 -2.58
C PRO A 99 3.92 9.73 -3.47
N LEU A 100 2.69 9.48 -3.04
CA LEU A 100 1.50 9.87 -3.78
C LEU A 100 1.19 11.36 -3.57
N SER A 101 0.76 12.06 -4.62
CA SER A 101 0.32 13.45 -4.49
C SER A 101 -1.00 13.54 -3.72
N ALA A 102 -1.25 14.65 -3.00
CA ALA A 102 -2.50 14.82 -2.26
C ALA A 102 -3.75 14.76 -3.16
N GLN A 103 -3.65 15.24 -4.41
CA GLN A 103 -4.74 15.15 -5.38
C GLN A 103 -5.01 13.69 -5.78
N ASP A 104 -3.97 12.94 -6.13
CA ASP A 104 -4.12 11.54 -6.52
C ASP A 104 -4.60 10.69 -5.34
N LEU A 105 -4.13 10.99 -4.12
CA LEU A 105 -4.60 10.35 -2.90
C LEU A 105 -6.10 10.57 -2.70
N ALA A 106 -6.61 11.79 -2.89
CA ALA A 106 -8.04 12.05 -2.76
C ALA A 106 -8.88 11.22 -3.76
N VAL A 107 -8.41 11.10 -5.01
CA VAL A 107 -9.08 10.30 -6.05
C VAL A 107 -9.05 8.81 -5.69
N LEU A 108 -7.89 8.29 -5.27
CA LEU A 108 -7.74 6.88 -4.89
C LEU A 108 -8.51 6.55 -3.61
N ASP A 109 -8.50 7.43 -2.61
CA ASP A 109 -9.18 7.24 -1.34
C ASP A 109 -10.69 7.09 -1.53
N GLU A 110 -11.31 7.96 -2.32
CA GLU A 110 -12.73 7.86 -2.65
C GLU A 110 -13.07 6.52 -3.32
N ALA A 111 -12.28 6.12 -4.32
CA ALA A 111 -12.49 4.87 -5.03
C ALA A 111 -12.22 3.64 -4.13
N CYS A 112 -11.25 3.73 -3.23
CA CYS A 112 -10.93 2.68 -2.28
C CYS A 112 -12.05 2.48 -1.26
N ARG A 113 -12.56 3.56 -0.65
CA ARG A 113 -13.69 3.51 0.29
C ARG A 113 -14.94 2.93 -0.37
N ALA A 114 -15.21 3.29 -1.63
CA ALA A 114 -16.28 2.67 -2.40
C ALA A 114 -16.05 1.16 -2.63
N ARG A 115 -14.79 0.73 -2.77
CA ARG A 115 -14.42 -0.68 -3.01
C ARG A 115 -14.46 -1.55 -1.75
N ILE A 116 -14.00 -1.07 -0.61
CA ILE A 116 -13.99 -1.83 0.66
C ILE A 116 -15.36 -1.81 1.36
N GLY A 117 -16.20 -0.83 1.04
CA GLY A 117 -17.61 -0.76 1.44
C GLY A 117 -17.86 0.07 2.71
N PRO A 118 -19.10 0.56 2.89
CA PRO A 118 -19.44 1.54 3.93
C PRO A 118 -19.42 0.98 5.36
N GLU A 119 -19.38 -0.34 5.52
CA GLU A 119 -19.27 -1.00 6.83
C GLU A 119 -17.87 -0.86 7.44
N ARG A 120 -16.88 -0.46 6.62
CA ARG A 120 -15.49 -0.25 6.98
C ARG A 120 -15.26 1.27 6.92
N SER A 121 -15.66 1.96 7.98
CA SER A 121 -15.68 3.44 8.10
C SER A 121 -14.28 4.06 8.15
N VAL A 122 -13.38 3.70 7.24
CA VAL A 122 -12.07 4.34 7.12
C VAL A 122 -12.22 5.76 6.60
N THR A 123 -11.32 6.62 7.05
CA THR A 123 -11.25 8.04 6.74
C THR A 123 -9.85 8.38 6.21
N ALA A 124 -9.70 9.59 5.70
CA ALA A 124 -8.39 10.08 5.26
C ALA A 124 -7.36 10.14 6.42
N ASP A 125 -7.82 10.29 7.66
CA ASP A 125 -6.97 10.32 8.85
C ASP A 125 -6.43 8.93 9.22
N ASP A 126 -7.06 7.86 8.72
CA ASP A 126 -6.61 6.48 8.92
C ASP A 126 -5.54 6.05 7.90
N VAL A 127 -5.24 6.90 6.90
CA VAL A 127 -4.21 6.60 5.89
C VAL A 127 -2.84 6.61 6.56
N VAL A 128 -2.19 5.45 6.57
CA VAL A 128 -0.84 5.28 7.12
C VAL A 128 0.23 5.22 6.03
N LEU A 129 -0.17 5.02 4.77
CA LEU A 129 0.76 4.92 3.66
C LEU A 129 0.04 5.14 2.33
N ALA A 130 0.62 5.96 1.45
CA ALA A 130 0.16 6.12 0.07
C ALA A 130 1.32 6.31 -0.92
N GLU A 131 1.38 5.46 -1.94
CA GLU A 131 2.49 5.44 -2.89
C GLU A 131 2.05 5.18 -4.34
N ARG A 132 2.97 5.47 -5.25
CA ARG A 132 2.86 5.32 -6.70
C ARG A 132 3.99 4.44 -7.24
N ARG A 133 3.65 3.53 -8.13
CA ARG A 133 4.57 2.75 -8.98
C ARG A 133 4.13 2.86 -10.43
N GLY A 134 4.70 3.84 -11.13
CA GLY A 134 4.27 4.25 -12.47
C GLY A 134 2.84 4.77 -12.53
N SER A 135 1.97 4.12 -13.32
CA SER A 135 0.55 4.49 -13.42
C SER A 135 -0.33 3.82 -12.37
N TRP A 136 0.25 3.02 -11.49
CA TRP A 136 -0.47 2.30 -10.45
C TRP A 136 -0.18 2.95 -9.10
N VAL A 137 -1.18 2.96 -8.24
CA VAL A 137 -1.15 3.65 -6.95
C VAL A 137 -1.73 2.74 -5.87
N ALA A 138 -1.22 2.85 -4.65
CA ALA A 138 -1.68 2.08 -3.51
C ALA A 138 -1.92 3.00 -2.31
N VAL A 139 -2.91 2.63 -1.50
CA VAL A 139 -3.20 3.27 -0.22
C VAL A 139 -3.45 2.20 0.82
N MET A 140 -2.97 2.43 2.04
CA MET A 140 -3.21 1.59 3.20
C MET A 140 -3.75 2.41 4.36
N TYR A 141 -4.70 1.82 5.07
CA TYR A 141 -5.37 2.37 6.24
C TYR A 141 -5.11 1.49 7.44
N LEU A 142 -4.93 2.10 8.60
CA LEU A 142 -4.86 1.42 9.88
C LEU A 142 -5.83 2.10 10.84
N TYR A 143 -6.75 1.34 11.43
CA TYR A 143 -7.79 1.88 12.29
C TYR A 143 -8.26 0.85 13.30
N ASP A 144 -8.73 1.33 14.45
CA ASP A 144 -9.26 0.45 15.50
C ASP A 144 -10.75 0.17 15.26
N ASP A 145 -11.12 -1.12 15.33
CA ASP A 145 -12.50 -1.56 15.28
C ASP A 145 -13.00 -1.85 16.70
N ASP A 146 -13.60 -0.83 17.32
CA ASP A 146 -14.16 -0.91 18.68
C ASP A 146 -15.12 -2.09 18.87
N ALA A 147 -15.90 -2.44 17.83
CA ALA A 147 -16.87 -3.52 17.93
C ALA A 147 -16.19 -4.90 18.02
N ARG A 148 -14.98 -5.03 17.47
CA ARG A 148 -14.19 -6.27 17.48
C ARG A 148 -12.99 -6.21 18.44
N ALA A 149 -12.74 -5.06 19.07
CA ALA A 149 -11.59 -4.80 19.94
C ALA A 149 -10.26 -5.23 19.30
N GLN A 150 -10.07 -4.86 18.03
CA GLN A 150 -8.89 -5.23 17.24
C GLN A 150 -8.51 -4.09 16.29
N THR A 151 -7.23 -3.95 16.00
CA THR A 151 -6.76 -3.09 14.92
C THR A 151 -6.97 -3.79 13.58
N LEU A 152 -7.63 -3.08 12.67
CA LEU A 152 -7.85 -3.49 11.29
C LEU A 152 -6.93 -2.72 10.36
N GLU A 153 -6.56 -3.39 9.28
CA GLU A 153 -5.92 -2.77 8.14
C GLU A 153 -6.79 -2.92 6.91
N SER A 154 -6.89 -1.87 6.12
CA SER A 154 -7.50 -1.92 4.79
C SER A 154 -6.51 -1.41 3.77
N SER A 155 -6.61 -1.91 2.55
CA SER A 155 -5.72 -1.51 1.48
C SER A 155 -6.42 -1.56 0.13
N CYS A 156 -5.96 -0.70 -0.77
CA CYS A 156 -6.35 -0.73 -2.16
C CYS A 156 -5.17 -0.47 -3.09
N VAL A 157 -5.24 -1.06 -4.27
CA VAL A 157 -4.38 -0.76 -5.42
C VAL A 157 -5.27 -0.43 -6.61
N GLY A 158 -4.94 0.65 -7.33
CA GLY A 158 -5.70 1.11 -8.50
C GLY A 158 -4.80 1.63 -9.61
N TYR A 159 -5.33 1.65 -10.83
CA TYR A 159 -4.72 2.33 -11.96
C TYR A 159 -5.14 3.79 -11.96
N LEU A 160 -4.17 4.69 -11.80
CA LEU A 160 -4.36 6.13 -11.77
C LEU A 160 -3.14 6.81 -12.41
N PRO A 161 -3.12 7.02 -13.74
CA PRO A 161 -2.08 7.80 -14.39
C PRO A 161 -1.95 9.20 -13.77
N PRO A 162 -0.75 9.79 -13.72
CA PRO A 162 -0.58 11.14 -13.19
C PRO A 162 -1.52 12.15 -13.88
N GLY A 163 -2.32 12.86 -13.08
CA GLY A 163 -3.29 13.86 -13.56
C GLY A 163 -4.60 13.29 -14.08
N ALA A 164 -4.90 12.01 -13.84
CA ALA A 164 -6.23 11.45 -14.03
C ALA A 164 -7.15 11.82 -12.85
N ASP A 165 -8.44 12.00 -13.14
CA ASP A 165 -9.45 12.39 -12.15
C ASP A 165 -10.29 11.20 -11.64
N GLU A 166 -10.03 9.99 -12.14
CA GLU A 166 -10.72 8.75 -11.76
C GLU A 166 -9.72 7.59 -11.67
N ALA A 167 -9.85 6.77 -10.63
CA ALA A 167 -9.08 5.55 -10.45
C ALA A 167 -9.83 4.35 -11.06
N GLU A 168 -9.14 3.57 -11.88
CA GLU A 168 -9.67 2.38 -12.54
C GLU A 168 -9.06 1.10 -11.95
N ASP A 169 -9.64 -0.06 -12.27
CA ASP A 169 -9.16 -1.38 -11.83
C ASP A 169 -8.90 -1.52 -10.31
N VAL A 170 -9.60 -0.71 -9.49
CA VAL A 170 -9.40 -0.62 -8.03
C VAL A 170 -9.75 -1.94 -7.34
N SER A 171 -8.73 -2.54 -6.74
CA SER A 171 -8.82 -3.77 -5.96
C SER A 171 -8.44 -3.47 -4.52
N GLY A 172 -9.06 -4.15 -3.57
CA GLY A 172 -8.80 -3.87 -2.16
C GLY A 172 -9.49 -4.85 -1.24
N GLY A 173 -9.07 -4.82 0.02
CA GLY A 173 -9.53 -5.71 1.07
C GLY A 173 -9.20 -5.18 2.45
N THR A 174 -9.59 -5.96 3.46
CA THR A 174 -9.33 -5.67 4.87
C THR A 174 -8.88 -6.94 5.54
N ALA A 175 -7.89 -6.82 6.43
CA ALA A 175 -7.41 -7.88 7.30
C ALA A 175 -7.24 -7.34 8.73
N SER A 176 -6.93 -8.24 9.67
CA SER A 176 -6.43 -7.84 10.98
C SER A 176 -4.97 -7.42 10.82
N ALA A 177 -4.57 -6.30 11.42
CA ALA A 177 -3.21 -5.77 11.31
C ALA A 177 -2.19 -6.54 12.17
N GLY A 178 -2.67 -7.38 13.10
CA GLY A 178 -1.85 -8.01 14.13
C GLY A 178 -1.35 -7.02 15.18
N ASP A 179 -1.05 -7.53 16.38
CA ASP A 179 -0.66 -6.70 17.53
C ASP A 179 0.83 -6.82 17.87
N LEU A 180 1.61 -7.47 17.00
CA LEU A 180 3.03 -7.73 17.27
C LEU A 180 3.86 -6.48 16.98
N VAL A 181 4.54 -5.99 18.02
CA VAL A 181 5.53 -4.91 17.91
C VAL A 181 6.92 -5.52 17.72
N PRO A 182 7.65 -5.18 16.65
CA PRO A 182 8.98 -5.74 16.41
C PRO A 182 10.01 -5.26 17.43
N SER A 183 11.09 -6.05 17.59
CA SER A 183 12.32 -5.53 18.22
C SER A 183 12.90 -4.35 17.44
N SER A 184 13.82 -3.58 18.02
CA SER A 184 14.36 -2.36 17.37
C SER A 184 15.00 -2.64 15.99
N ARG A 185 15.58 -3.83 15.81
CA ARG A 185 16.16 -4.32 14.54
C ARG A 185 15.31 -5.39 13.86
N GLY A 186 14.09 -5.59 14.34
CA GLY A 186 13.14 -6.60 13.88
C GLY A 186 12.22 -6.09 12.79
N VAL A 187 11.60 -7.05 12.09
CA VAL A 187 10.43 -6.82 11.25
C VAL A 187 9.38 -7.85 11.60
N THR A 188 8.10 -7.47 11.57
CA THR A 188 6.98 -8.40 11.68
C THR A 188 6.32 -8.57 10.32
N GLU A 189 5.68 -9.71 10.12
CA GLU A 189 4.85 -9.96 8.96
C GLU A 189 3.39 -9.68 9.31
N GLY A 190 2.76 -8.79 8.53
CA GLY A 190 1.35 -8.48 8.62
C GLY A 190 0.54 -9.36 7.67
N SER A 191 -0.53 -8.80 7.09
CA SER A 191 -1.35 -9.57 6.16
C SER A 191 -0.70 -9.69 4.78
N MET A 192 -1.11 -10.73 4.08
CA MET A 192 -0.80 -10.96 2.68
C MET A 192 -2.10 -11.08 1.92
N SER A 193 -2.21 -10.32 0.84
CA SER A 193 -3.41 -10.24 0.03
C SER A 193 -3.07 -10.40 -1.43
N GLN A 194 -3.93 -11.11 -2.15
CA GLN A 194 -3.90 -11.21 -3.61
C GLN A 194 -5.26 -10.84 -4.16
N TRP A 195 -5.27 -10.01 -5.21
CA TRP A 195 -6.49 -9.64 -5.94
C TRP A 195 -6.32 -9.82 -7.43
N GLY A 196 -7.43 -9.80 -8.15
CA GLY A 196 -7.45 -9.84 -9.60
C GLY A 196 -7.75 -11.23 -10.15
N GLY A 197 -7.30 -11.46 -11.38
CA GLY A 197 -7.65 -12.64 -12.16
C GLY A 197 -9.11 -12.62 -12.60
N ARG A 198 -9.65 -13.80 -12.86
CA ARG A 198 -11.03 -14.01 -13.31
C ARG A 198 -11.78 -14.91 -12.35
N PRO A 199 -12.35 -14.35 -11.27
CA PRO A 199 -12.95 -15.13 -10.19
C PRO A 199 -14.13 -16.00 -10.66
N TYR A 200 -14.84 -15.58 -11.70
CA TYR A 200 -15.91 -16.34 -12.33
C TYR A 200 -15.78 -16.39 -13.85
N PRO A 201 -16.30 -17.44 -14.52
CA PRO A 201 -16.27 -17.54 -15.99
C PRO A 201 -16.89 -16.32 -16.70
N TRP A 202 -17.90 -15.70 -16.09
CA TRP A 202 -18.61 -14.52 -16.59
C TRP A 202 -18.04 -13.19 -16.07
N SER A 203 -17.07 -13.21 -15.17
CA SER A 203 -16.42 -12.00 -14.68
C SER A 203 -15.36 -11.51 -15.67
N ARG A 204 -15.11 -10.21 -15.62
CA ARG A 204 -14.00 -9.55 -16.31
C ARG A 204 -12.68 -10.04 -15.73
N GLU A 205 -11.70 -10.30 -16.60
CA GLU A 205 -10.29 -10.49 -16.21
C GLU A 205 -9.72 -9.19 -15.62
N ARG A 206 -9.13 -9.28 -14.43
CA ARG A 206 -8.49 -8.16 -13.75
C ARG A 206 -6.99 -8.44 -13.58
N PRO A 207 -6.13 -7.41 -13.60
CA PRO A 207 -4.71 -7.62 -13.35
C PRO A 207 -4.49 -8.26 -11.98
N VAL A 208 -3.66 -9.31 -11.92
CA VAL A 208 -3.32 -9.97 -10.66
C VAL A 208 -2.29 -9.12 -9.93
N LEU A 209 -2.61 -8.76 -8.69
CA LEU A 209 -1.80 -7.94 -7.82
C LEU A 209 -1.68 -8.61 -6.47
N SER A 210 -0.48 -8.58 -5.92
CA SER A 210 -0.19 -9.06 -4.58
C SER A 210 0.29 -7.90 -3.71
N MET A 211 -0.03 -7.97 -2.42
CA MET A 211 0.40 -7.02 -1.42
C MET A 211 0.73 -7.76 -0.13
N THR A 212 1.75 -7.26 0.56
CA THR A 212 2.01 -7.60 1.96
C THR A 212 2.43 -6.36 2.72
N ASN A 213 2.19 -6.37 4.02
CA ASN A 213 2.62 -5.33 4.94
C ASN A 213 3.23 -5.94 6.21
N GLY A 214 3.67 -5.09 7.10
CA GLY A 214 4.15 -5.47 8.42
C GLY A 214 4.67 -4.26 9.18
N GLN A 215 5.31 -4.50 10.32
CA GLN A 215 5.96 -3.45 11.10
C GLN A 215 7.48 -3.58 11.04
N ALA A 216 8.17 -2.44 11.09
CA ALA A 216 9.61 -2.32 11.12
C ALA A 216 10.05 -1.65 12.43
N GLY A 217 11.08 -2.20 13.06
CA GLY A 217 11.68 -1.62 14.25
C GLY A 217 12.36 -0.27 14.00
N ALA A 218 12.58 0.50 15.07
CA ALA A 218 13.13 1.86 14.98
C ALA A 218 14.53 1.97 14.33
N ASP A 219 15.30 0.88 14.30
CA ASP A 219 16.62 0.85 13.67
C ASP A 219 16.57 0.37 12.21
N VAL A 220 15.39 0.06 11.67
CA VAL A 220 15.19 -0.36 10.27
C VAL A 220 14.99 0.87 9.38
N ALA A 221 15.89 1.05 8.42
CA ALA A 221 15.85 2.16 7.46
C ALA A 221 15.16 1.79 6.14
N ALA A 222 15.27 0.54 5.71
CA ALA A 222 14.60 0.04 4.50
C ALA A 222 14.36 -1.47 4.59
N VAL A 223 13.31 -1.93 3.91
CA VAL A 223 13.00 -3.35 3.71
C VAL A 223 12.86 -3.59 2.21
N THR A 224 13.48 -4.64 1.71
CA THR A 224 13.34 -5.12 0.33
C THR A 224 12.90 -6.57 0.37
N LEU A 225 11.81 -6.86 -0.34
CA LEU A 225 11.33 -8.22 -0.51
C LEU A 225 12.05 -8.85 -1.69
N ARG A 226 12.48 -10.09 -1.49
CA ARG A 226 12.92 -10.98 -2.56
C ARG A 226 11.86 -12.04 -2.79
N LEU A 227 11.24 -11.96 -3.96
CA LEU A 227 10.23 -12.90 -4.40
C LEU A 227 10.89 -14.21 -4.90
N ALA A 228 10.10 -15.26 -5.03
CA ALA A 228 10.55 -16.58 -5.48
C ALA A 228 11.24 -16.57 -6.87
N ASP A 229 10.85 -15.64 -7.74
CA ASP A 229 11.42 -15.46 -9.08
C ASP A 229 12.71 -14.60 -9.09
N GLY A 230 13.16 -14.14 -7.92
CA GLY A 230 14.33 -13.28 -7.73
C GLY A 230 14.04 -11.79 -7.83
N THR A 231 12.81 -11.38 -8.13
CA THR A 231 12.41 -9.96 -8.20
C THR A 231 12.63 -9.28 -6.85
N ALA A 232 13.25 -8.09 -6.90
CA ALA A 232 13.32 -7.16 -5.77
C ALA A 232 12.08 -6.28 -5.76
N VAL A 233 11.41 -6.18 -4.62
CA VAL A 233 10.34 -5.20 -4.41
C VAL A 233 10.71 -4.36 -3.20
N GLU A 234 10.96 -3.08 -3.40
CA GLU A 234 11.23 -2.17 -2.30
C GLU A 234 9.93 -1.85 -1.57
N THR A 235 9.97 -1.78 -0.24
CA THR A 235 8.82 -1.35 0.57
C THR A 235 8.80 0.16 0.70
N THR A 236 7.62 0.76 0.79
CA THR A 236 7.50 2.04 1.49
C THR A 236 7.42 1.79 2.99
N ILE A 237 8.10 2.60 3.80
CA ILE A 237 8.07 2.56 5.26
C ILE A 237 7.69 3.94 5.79
N GLU A 238 6.60 4.01 6.53
CA GLU A 238 6.13 5.24 7.20
C GLU A 238 5.70 4.89 8.63
N ASP A 239 6.19 5.66 9.61
CA ASP A 239 5.89 5.48 11.04
C ASP A 239 6.00 4.02 11.55
N GLY A 240 7.03 3.31 11.09
CA GLY A 240 7.30 1.93 11.50
C GLY A 240 6.38 0.89 10.84
N VAL A 241 5.54 1.28 9.89
CA VAL A 241 4.72 0.37 9.08
C VAL A 241 5.32 0.29 7.69
N PHE A 242 5.50 -0.92 7.16
CA PHE A 242 5.96 -1.12 5.78
C PHE A 242 4.90 -1.78 4.91
N VAL A 243 4.90 -1.46 3.61
CA VAL A 243 4.09 -2.16 2.60
C VAL A 243 4.92 -2.44 1.36
N ALA A 244 4.63 -3.56 0.71
CA ALA A 244 5.06 -3.86 -0.65
C ALA A 244 3.91 -4.44 -1.46
N TRP A 245 3.84 -4.09 -2.73
CA TRP A 245 2.89 -4.65 -3.67
C TRP A 245 3.49 -4.78 -5.06
N TRP A 246 3.08 -5.82 -5.79
CA TRP A 246 3.67 -6.16 -7.08
C TRP A 246 2.67 -6.88 -8.01
N PRO A 247 2.92 -6.83 -9.33
CA PRO A 247 2.25 -7.67 -10.32
C PRO A 247 2.48 -9.16 -10.09
N GLY A 248 1.42 -9.94 -10.19
CA GLY A 248 1.49 -11.40 -10.15
C GLY A 248 1.04 -12.00 -8.83
N GLU A 249 1.17 -13.32 -8.76
CA GLU A 249 0.69 -14.13 -7.66
C GLU A 249 1.71 -14.18 -6.53
N ILE A 250 1.22 -14.12 -5.29
CA ILE A 250 2.02 -14.36 -4.08
C ILE A 250 1.89 -15.82 -3.64
N PHE A 251 0.71 -16.41 -3.81
CA PHE A 251 0.44 -17.79 -3.44
C PHE A 251 0.50 -18.72 -4.66
N ASP A 252 1.09 -19.91 -4.50
CA ASP A 252 1.09 -20.92 -5.56
C ASP A 252 -0.36 -21.36 -5.84
N PRO A 253 -0.90 -21.15 -7.06
CA PRO A 253 -2.30 -21.42 -7.40
C PRO A 253 -2.71 -22.89 -7.22
N THR A 254 -1.74 -23.82 -7.18
CA THR A 254 -1.98 -25.23 -6.88
C THR A 254 -2.22 -25.51 -5.38
N THR A 255 -1.84 -24.57 -4.53
CA THR A 255 -1.93 -24.64 -3.06
C THR A 255 -3.00 -23.72 -2.46
N VAL A 256 -3.59 -22.81 -3.25
CA VAL A 256 -4.66 -21.85 -2.84
C VAL A 256 -5.98 -22.55 -2.45
N GLY A 257 -6.10 -23.87 -2.60
CA GLY A 257 -7.27 -24.65 -2.14
C GLY A 257 -7.42 -24.81 -0.62
N GLY A 258 -6.57 -24.16 0.19
CA GLY A 258 -6.60 -24.21 1.67
C GLY A 258 -7.35 -23.03 2.32
N PRO A 259 -7.61 -23.09 3.64
CA PRO A 259 -8.17 -21.96 4.38
C PRO A 259 -7.22 -20.74 4.31
N SER A 260 -7.78 -19.56 4.10
CA SER A 260 -7.06 -18.28 4.23
C SER A 260 -6.63 -18.04 5.68
N GLY A 261 -5.48 -17.40 5.90
CA GLY A 261 -4.95 -17.07 7.22
C GLY A 261 -3.91 -18.09 7.72
N ARG A 262 -3.75 -18.19 9.04
CA ARG A 262 -2.73 -19.05 9.68
C ARG A 262 -2.88 -20.51 9.23
N GLY A 263 -1.83 -21.09 8.64
CA GLY A 263 -1.82 -22.45 8.09
C GLY A 263 -2.30 -22.56 6.64
N GLY A 264 -2.52 -21.42 5.96
CA GLY A 264 -2.70 -21.34 4.52
C GLY A 264 -1.40 -21.52 3.73
N PRO A 265 -1.43 -21.38 2.39
CA PRO A 265 -0.24 -21.46 1.57
C PRO A 265 0.77 -20.36 1.95
N GLU A 266 2.01 -20.77 2.21
CA GLU A 266 3.10 -19.86 2.58
C GLU A 266 3.87 -19.44 1.33
N PRO A 267 3.98 -18.14 1.03
CA PRO A 267 4.73 -17.68 -0.10
C PRO A 267 6.24 -17.75 0.17
N ALA A 268 7.02 -17.99 -0.87
CA ALA A 268 8.47 -17.91 -0.79
C ALA A 268 8.92 -16.45 -0.92
N ILE A 269 8.89 -15.72 0.19
CA ILE A 269 9.39 -14.33 0.32
C ILE A 269 10.56 -14.31 1.29
N THR A 270 11.59 -13.53 0.97
CA THR A 270 12.70 -13.26 1.88
C THR A 270 12.82 -11.76 2.13
N TYR A 271 13.14 -11.38 3.37
CA TYR A 271 13.24 -9.98 3.80
C TYR A 271 14.70 -9.56 3.89
N GLU A 272 15.11 -8.61 3.04
CA GLU A 272 16.40 -7.95 3.09
C GLU A 272 16.23 -6.59 3.77
N VAL A 273 16.84 -6.42 4.94
CA VAL A 273 16.67 -5.25 5.81
C VAL A 273 17.95 -4.45 5.82
N THR A 274 17.84 -3.16 5.53
CA THR A 274 18.92 -2.18 5.73
C THR A 274 18.64 -1.38 6.99
N TYR A 275 19.62 -1.30 7.86
CA TYR A 275 19.52 -0.62 9.15
C TYR A 275 20.02 0.82 9.06
N THR A 276 19.68 1.63 10.06
CA THR A 276 20.13 3.03 10.21
C THR A 276 21.65 3.17 10.30
N ASP A 277 22.36 2.13 10.75
CA ASP A 277 23.83 2.06 10.76
C ASP A 277 24.45 1.74 9.38
N GLY A 278 23.62 1.57 8.34
CA GLY A 278 24.02 1.26 6.97
C GLY A 278 24.33 -0.22 6.73
N SER A 279 24.22 -1.09 7.73
CA SER A 279 24.36 -2.53 7.52
C SER A 279 23.10 -3.14 6.91
N THR A 280 23.27 -4.21 6.13
CA THR A 280 22.16 -4.94 5.50
C THR A 280 22.20 -6.41 5.92
N ARG A 281 21.04 -7.00 6.20
CA ARG A 281 20.90 -8.43 6.52
C ARG A 281 19.64 -9.02 5.93
N THR A 282 19.72 -10.29 5.54
CA THR A 282 18.54 -11.13 5.38
C THR A 282 18.02 -11.54 6.75
N VAL A 283 16.73 -11.35 6.99
CA VAL A 283 16.07 -11.70 8.25
C VAL A 283 14.83 -12.56 8.00
N ALA A 284 14.44 -13.33 9.01
CA ALA A 284 13.11 -13.91 9.09
C ALA A 284 12.22 -12.95 9.89
N PRO A 285 10.94 -12.76 9.52
CA PRO A 285 10.00 -12.00 10.33
C PRO A 285 9.86 -12.59 11.73
N GLU A 286 9.69 -11.70 12.71
CA GLU A 286 9.37 -12.08 14.08
C GLU A 286 7.94 -12.63 14.13
N LEU A 287 7.75 -13.73 14.87
CA LEU A 287 6.47 -14.41 15.00
C LEU A 287 5.83 -14.08 16.36
N PRO A 288 4.49 -14.09 16.46
CA PRO A 288 3.82 -14.04 17.75
C PRO A 288 4.24 -15.24 18.62
N GLU A 289 4.61 -15.00 19.88
CA GLU A 289 4.90 -16.06 20.86
C GLU A 289 3.68 -16.95 21.17
#